data_AF-A0A6A6KFE6-F1
#
_entry.id   AF-A0A6A6KFE6-F1
#
_cell.length_a   1.000
_cell.length_b   1.000
_cell.length_c   1.000
_cell.angle_alpha   90.00
_cell.angle_beta   90.00
_cell.angle_gamma   90.00
#
_symmetry.space_group_name_H-M   'P 1'
#
loop_
_entity.id
_entity.type
_entity.pdbx_description
1 polymer ?
#
loop_
_entity_poly.entity_id
_entity_poly.type
_entity_poly.pdbx_seq_one_letter_code
_entity_poly.pdbx_strand_id
1 'polypeptide(L)'
;MILKQNGPGRRILTFPAVYPCESIDPTMLLASLTNLALHICEYKSKSFSTNARNASKTIRIVSSILLFLEEIRHVVGSGIPDSVVLSLSELHLTLQKVRYLLEDCTREDARLWMLMKSDSVANQFRVLCRALSAALDVLPPGLLDVPSEAKELLELVTSQARKSRFEVDPDDERAIKDVFLILNLFENGVFPDRSDIKRVLDYIGVQQWSDCNKEVKLLDAEIELDYSNEEKRREMSFLSSLMGFMSYSRCVLFDSIDTKSPNNSSFIVDAAASC
;
A
#
# COMPACT_ATOMS: atom_id res chain seq x y z
N MET A 1 -10.59 12.22 -24.61
CA MET A 1 -11.75 11.78 -23.83
C MET A 1 -11.39 10.40 -23.26
N ILE A 2 -10.71 10.38 -22.11
CA ILE A 2 -10.22 9.12 -21.52
C ILE A 2 -11.38 8.52 -20.74
N LEU A 3 -11.84 7.36 -21.19
CA LEU A 3 -12.81 6.54 -20.50
C LEU A 3 -12.34 6.37 -19.04
N LYS A 4 -13.13 6.89 -18.10
CA LYS A 4 -13.10 6.42 -16.71
C LYS A 4 -13.42 4.93 -16.77
N GLN A 5 -12.38 4.10 -16.75
CA GLN A 5 -12.53 2.69 -16.52
C GLN A 5 -12.92 2.51 -15.05
N ASN A 6 -14.22 2.62 -14.78
CA ASN A 6 -14.83 1.90 -13.68
C ASN A 6 -14.83 0.41 -14.08
N GLY A 7 -13.68 -0.24 -13.94
CA GLY A 7 -13.54 -1.69 -13.92
C GLY A 7 -13.49 -2.21 -12.48
N PRO A 8 -13.62 -3.53 -12.25
CA PRO A 8 -13.42 -4.11 -10.92
C PRO A 8 -12.03 -3.68 -10.43
N GLY A 9 -11.93 -3.32 -9.15
CA GLY A 9 -10.75 -2.65 -8.60
C GLY A 9 -9.44 -3.31 -9.03
N ARG A 10 -8.39 -2.50 -9.24
CA ARG A 10 -7.02 -2.95 -9.54
C ARG A 10 -6.69 -4.19 -8.69
N ARG A 11 -6.24 -5.26 -9.36
CA ARG A 11 -5.81 -6.48 -8.68
C ARG A 11 -4.72 -6.17 -7.66
N ILE A 12 -4.82 -6.74 -6.47
CA ILE A 12 -3.88 -6.44 -5.39
C ILE A 12 -2.44 -6.81 -5.79
N LEU A 13 -1.47 -6.01 -5.36
CA LEU A 13 -0.05 -6.17 -5.69
C LEU A 13 0.27 -6.12 -7.19
N THR A 14 -0.61 -5.52 -8.00
CA THR A 14 -0.31 -5.13 -9.39
C THR A 14 -0.09 -3.63 -9.47
N PHE A 15 0.96 -3.20 -10.19
CA PHE A 15 1.35 -1.79 -10.27
C PHE A 15 1.31 -1.31 -11.73
N PRO A 16 0.14 -0.95 -12.27
CA PRO A 16 -0.02 -0.49 -13.66
C PRO A 16 0.52 0.95 -13.84
N ALA A 17 1.78 1.17 -13.46
CA ALA A 17 2.46 2.45 -13.62
C ALA A 17 2.79 2.69 -15.09
N VAL A 18 2.65 3.94 -15.51
CA VAL A 18 2.85 4.35 -16.91
C VAL A 18 3.98 5.35 -16.97
N TYR A 19 4.91 5.14 -17.89
CA TYR A 19 5.98 6.09 -18.16
C TYR A 19 5.41 7.42 -18.63
N PRO A 20 5.99 8.56 -18.22
CA PRO A 20 5.75 9.84 -18.88
C PRO A 20 6.00 9.72 -20.39
N CYS A 21 5.27 10.51 -21.20
CA CYS A 21 5.54 10.53 -22.63
C CYS A 21 6.94 11.07 -22.91
N GLU A 22 7.58 10.60 -23.99
CA GLU A 22 8.94 11.02 -24.37
C GLU A 22 9.06 12.53 -24.61
N SER A 23 7.96 13.18 -24.99
CA SER A 23 7.89 14.62 -25.26
C SER A 23 7.30 15.42 -24.09
N ILE A 24 7.32 14.89 -22.86
CA ILE A 24 6.76 15.59 -21.71
C ILE A 24 7.58 16.86 -21.42
N ASP A 25 6.88 17.97 -21.17
CA ASP A 25 7.54 19.19 -20.69
C ASP A 25 8.18 18.93 -19.31
N PRO A 26 9.47 19.24 -19.10
CA PRO A 26 10.16 18.97 -17.83
C PRO A 26 9.48 19.61 -16.61
N THR A 27 8.89 20.79 -16.77
CA THR A 27 8.17 21.49 -15.70
C THR A 27 6.90 20.73 -15.32
N MET A 28 6.17 20.22 -16.33
CA MET A 28 4.98 19.39 -16.12
C MET A 28 5.32 18.04 -15.47
N LEU A 29 6.43 17.43 -15.88
CA LEU A 29 6.94 16.20 -15.26
C LEU A 29 7.25 16.44 -13.78
N LEU A 30 8.01 17.50 -13.46
CA LEU A 30 8.35 17.84 -12.08
C LEU A 30 7.09 18.12 -11.25
N ALA A 31 6.16 18.91 -11.76
CA ALA A 31 4.90 19.19 -11.06
C ALA A 31 4.10 17.91 -10.79
N SER A 32 4.02 16.99 -11.76
CA SER A 32 3.36 15.70 -11.58
C SER A 32 4.07 14.85 -10.52
N LEU A 33 5.41 14.83 -10.54
CA LEU A 33 6.25 14.10 -9.60
C LEU A 33 6.08 14.61 -8.16
N THR A 34 6.10 15.94 -7.98
CA THR A 34 5.88 16.61 -6.69
C THR A 34 4.50 16.28 -6.13
N ASN A 35 3.45 16.38 -6.96
CA ASN A 35 2.09 16.02 -6.55
C ASN A 35 1.99 14.55 -6.13
N LEU A 36 2.64 13.64 -6.87
CA LEU A 36 2.66 12.23 -6.52
C LEU A 36 3.37 11.96 -5.20
N ALA A 37 4.50 12.63 -4.95
CA ALA A 37 5.23 12.53 -3.68
C ALA A 37 4.42 13.10 -2.50
N LEU A 38 3.71 14.21 -2.69
CA LEU A 38 2.76 14.76 -1.71
C LEU A 38 1.66 13.77 -1.36
N HIS A 39 1.01 13.17 -2.37
CA HIS A 39 -0.01 12.14 -2.17
C HIS A 39 0.53 10.93 -1.40
N ILE A 40 1.75 10.49 -1.67
CA ILE A 40 2.39 9.42 -0.90
C ILE A 40 2.60 9.84 0.56
N CYS A 41 2.96 11.10 0.82
CA CYS A 41 3.14 11.60 2.18
C CYS A 41 1.84 11.66 3.00
N GLU A 42 0.67 11.81 2.35
CA GLU A 42 -0.64 11.76 3.02
C GLU A 42 -0.89 10.42 3.73
N TYR A 43 -0.29 9.33 3.24
CA TYR A 43 -0.37 8.01 3.86
C TYR A 43 0.23 7.95 5.27
N LYS A 44 1.03 8.95 5.68
CA LYS A 44 1.54 9.05 7.06
C LYS A 44 0.41 9.06 8.11
N SER A 45 -0.78 9.53 7.72
CA SER A 45 -1.98 9.57 8.57
C SER A 45 -2.86 8.32 8.50
N LYS A 46 -2.55 7.38 7.59
CA LYS A 46 -3.33 6.16 7.40
C LYS A 46 -2.85 5.06 8.36
N SER A 47 -3.78 4.19 8.75
CA SER A 47 -3.45 2.97 9.49
C SER A 47 -2.98 1.88 8.54
N PHE A 48 -1.95 1.15 8.97
CA PHE A 48 -1.42 -0.01 8.27
C PHE A 48 -1.55 -1.21 9.21
N SER A 49 -2.33 -2.21 8.82
CA SER A 49 -2.47 -3.44 9.63
C SER A 49 -1.20 -4.28 9.60
N THR A 50 -0.47 -4.26 8.49
CA THR A 50 0.79 -5.01 8.31
C THR A 50 1.81 -4.15 7.58
N ASN A 51 3.08 -4.52 7.63
CA ASN A 51 4.17 -3.81 6.97
C ASN A 51 4.29 -2.31 7.33
N ALA A 52 3.72 -1.89 8.47
CA ALA A 52 3.66 -0.49 8.90
C ALA A 52 5.05 0.16 8.98
N ARG A 53 6.06 -0.61 9.43
CA ARG A 53 7.46 -0.17 9.49
C ARG A 53 8.07 0.07 8.11
N ASN A 54 7.77 -0.79 7.14
CA ASN A 54 8.25 -0.68 5.76
C ASN A 54 7.58 0.49 5.04
N ALA A 55 6.26 0.64 5.20
CA ALA A 55 5.51 1.79 4.71
C ALA A 55 6.04 3.11 5.28
N SER A 56 6.18 3.19 6.61
CA SER A 56 6.70 4.39 7.29
C SER A 56 8.09 4.79 6.82
N LYS A 57 8.98 3.81 6.62
CA LYS A 57 10.34 4.06 6.12
C LYS A 57 10.31 4.59 4.69
N THR A 58 9.50 3.99 3.83
CA THR A 58 9.33 4.43 2.44
C THR A 58 8.75 5.85 2.37
N ILE A 59 7.72 6.14 3.16
CA ILE A 59 7.11 7.48 3.23
C ILE A 59 8.16 8.52 3.64
N ARG A 60 9.03 8.22 4.62
CA ARG A 60 10.13 9.12 5.01
C ARG A 60 11.11 9.39 3.87
N ILE A 61 11.51 8.36 3.12
CA ILE A 61 12.37 8.52 1.94
C ILE A 61 11.68 9.43 0.92
N VAL A 62 10.40 9.18 0.63
CA VAL A 62 9.63 10.00 -0.32
C VAL A 62 9.46 11.44 0.17
N SER A 63 9.30 11.66 1.48
CA SER A 63 9.29 13.02 2.06
C SER A 63 10.62 13.75 1.83
N SER A 64 11.76 13.06 1.95
CA SER A 64 13.06 13.65 1.62
C SER A 64 13.23 13.93 0.13
N ILE A 65 12.71 13.05 -0.74
CA ILE A 65 12.67 13.30 -2.18
C ILE A 65 11.82 14.54 -2.47
N LEU A 66 10.64 14.67 -1.86
CA LEU A 66 9.77 15.83 -2.03
C LEU A 66 10.48 17.15 -1.70
N LEU A 67 11.25 17.18 -0.60
CA LEU A 67 12.06 18.36 -0.25
C LEU A 67 13.06 18.69 -1.37
N PHE A 68 13.76 17.69 -1.90
CA PHE A 68 14.67 17.88 -3.02
C PHE A 68 13.96 18.37 -4.29
N LEU A 69 12.77 17.85 -4.60
CA LEU A 69 11.99 18.30 -5.76
C LEU A 69 11.58 19.78 -5.65
N GLU A 70 11.27 20.26 -4.44
CA GLU A 70 10.99 21.67 -4.20
C GLU A 70 12.23 22.55 -4.39
N GLU A 71 13.43 22.08 -4.05
CA GLU A 71 14.67 22.86 -4.28
C GLU A 71 14.98 23.03 -5.78
N ILE A 72 14.70 22.02 -6.60
CA ILE A 72 15.03 22.07 -8.03
C ILE A 72 13.93 22.74 -8.88
N ARG A 73 12.77 23.08 -8.30
CA ARG A 73 11.61 23.62 -9.02
C ARG A 73 11.88 24.88 -9.84
N HIS A 74 12.84 25.69 -9.40
CA HIS A 74 13.18 26.97 -10.04
C HIS A 74 14.20 26.80 -11.17
N VAL A 75 14.88 25.65 -11.20
CA VAL A 75 15.96 25.33 -12.16
C VAL A 75 15.44 24.42 -13.28
N VAL A 76 14.39 23.64 -13.02
CA VAL A 76 13.77 22.78 -14.04
C VAL A 76 12.91 23.59 -14.99
N GLY A 77 13.25 23.55 -16.28
CA GLY A 77 12.54 24.23 -17.35
C GLY A 77 13.09 23.87 -18.73
N SER A 78 12.84 24.72 -19.73
CA SER A 78 13.33 24.52 -21.10
C SER A 78 14.86 24.52 -21.14
N GLY A 79 15.46 23.50 -21.76
CA GLY A 79 16.92 23.38 -21.91
C GLY A 79 17.62 22.55 -20.82
N ILE A 80 16.87 21.92 -19.91
CA ILE A 80 17.44 20.94 -18.99
C ILE A 80 17.94 19.70 -19.77
N PRO A 81 19.06 19.07 -19.37
CA PRO A 81 19.56 17.90 -20.08
C PRO A 81 18.60 16.71 -20.07
N ASP A 82 18.54 15.98 -21.19
CA ASP A 82 17.69 14.77 -21.32
C ASP A 82 17.99 13.73 -20.24
N SER A 83 19.24 13.62 -19.80
CA SER A 83 19.61 12.72 -18.70
C SER A 83 18.88 13.05 -17.39
N VAL A 84 18.61 14.33 -17.11
CA VAL A 84 17.82 14.73 -15.95
C VAL A 84 16.36 14.35 -16.15
N VAL A 85 15.80 14.60 -17.33
CA VAL A 85 14.40 14.23 -17.67
C VAL A 85 14.18 12.73 -17.53
N LEU A 86 15.13 11.91 -17.98
CA LEU A 86 15.10 10.46 -17.83
C LEU A 86 15.10 10.05 -16.35
N SER A 87 16.00 10.60 -15.53
CA SER A 87 16.03 10.30 -14.09
C SER A 87 14.74 10.71 -13.37
N LEU A 88 14.17 11.88 -13.71
CA LEU A 88 12.88 12.32 -13.17
C LEU A 88 11.73 11.42 -13.63
N SER A 89 11.79 10.89 -14.85
CA SER A 89 10.79 9.95 -15.38
C SER A 89 10.84 8.60 -14.68
N GLU A 90 12.04 8.08 -14.38
CA GLU A 90 12.23 6.86 -13.60
C GLU A 90 11.74 7.02 -12.15
N LEU A 91 12.01 8.19 -11.53
CA LEU A 91 11.44 8.54 -10.23
C LEU A 91 9.92 8.57 -10.28
N HIS A 92 9.33 9.18 -11.33
CA HIS A 92 7.89 9.27 -11.51
C HIS A 92 7.24 7.89 -11.59
N LEU A 93 7.78 7.01 -12.45
CA LEU A 93 7.30 5.63 -12.56
C LEU A 93 7.40 4.89 -11.22
N THR A 94 8.53 5.03 -10.54
CA THR A 94 8.77 4.32 -9.28
C THR A 94 7.83 4.81 -8.17
N LEU A 95 7.62 6.12 -8.06
CA LEU A 95 6.67 6.69 -7.11
C LEU A 95 5.22 6.27 -7.41
N GLN A 96 4.84 6.06 -8.68
CA GLN A 96 3.51 5.52 -9.00
C GLN A 96 3.34 4.12 -8.39
N LYS A 97 4.36 3.27 -8.54
CA LYS A 97 4.36 1.91 -7.97
C LYS A 97 4.35 1.94 -6.43
N VAL A 98 5.11 2.85 -5.81
CA VAL A 98 5.07 3.06 -4.35
C VAL A 98 3.67 3.43 -3.90
N ARG A 99 2.99 4.35 -4.60
CA ARG A 99 1.62 4.73 -4.29
C ARG A 99 0.67 3.53 -4.36
N TYR A 100 0.74 2.71 -5.41
CA TYR A 100 -0.13 1.54 -5.54
C TYR A 100 0.11 0.50 -4.43
N LEU A 101 1.37 0.33 -4.02
CA LEU A 101 1.72 -0.56 -2.92
C LEU A 101 1.17 -0.04 -1.58
N LEU A 102 1.32 1.25 -1.29
CA LEU A 102 0.76 1.85 -0.08
C LEU A 102 -0.77 1.81 -0.07
N GLU A 103 -1.41 2.02 -1.22
CA GLU A 103 -2.85 1.86 -1.39
C GLU A 103 -3.27 0.45 -0.97
N ASP A 104 -2.62 -0.59 -1.50
CA ASP A 104 -2.89 -1.99 -1.12
C ASP A 104 -2.67 -2.26 0.37
N CYS A 105 -1.60 -1.73 0.97
CA CYS A 105 -1.31 -1.91 2.39
C CYS A 105 -2.32 -1.22 3.33
N THR A 106 -3.13 -0.29 2.82
CA THR A 106 -4.17 0.41 3.60
C THR A 106 -5.60 -0.07 3.32
N ARG A 107 -5.76 -1.09 2.48
CA ARG A 107 -7.06 -1.65 2.16
C ARG A 107 -7.68 -2.34 3.36
N GLU A 108 -8.92 -1.97 3.69
CA GLU A 108 -9.68 -2.60 4.79
C GLU A 108 -10.19 -4.00 4.46
N ASP A 109 -10.24 -4.35 3.18
CA ASP A 109 -10.79 -5.61 2.66
C ASP A 109 -9.73 -6.66 2.33
N ALA A 110 -8.45 -6.35 2.55
CA ALA A 110 -7.33 -7.21 2.17
C ALA A 110 -6.30 -7.45 3.26
N ARG A 111 -6.65 -7.23 4.54
CA ARG A 111 -5.66 -7.19 5.62
C ARG A 111 -5.11 -8.58 5.92
N LEU A 112 -5.93 -9.63 5.85
CA LEU A 112 -5.44 -11.00 5.98
C LEU A 112 -4.54 -11.36 4.78
N TRP A 113 -4.95 -11.01 3.57
CA TRP A 113 -4.17 -11.32 2.39
C TRP A 113 -2.81 -10.60 2.38
N MET A 114 -2.79 -9.32 2.74
CA MET A 114 -1.58 -8.53 2.89
C MET A 114 -0.67 -9.07 3.99
N LEU A 115 -1.23 -9.58 5.10
CA LEU A 115 -0.47 -10.30 6.13
C LEU A 115 0.23 -11.52 5.55
N MET A 116 -0.50 -12.38 4.84
CA MET A 116 0.07 -13.61 4.26
C MET A 116 1.06 -13.31 3.13
N LYS A 117 1.03 -12.10 2.56
CA LYS A 117 1.98 -11.61 1.55
C LYS A 117 3.11 -10.74 2.12
N SER A 118 3.29 -10.65 3.43
CA SER A 118 4.27 -9.72 4.02
C SER A 118 5.69 -9.85 3.51
N ASP A 119 6.19 -11.07 3.24
CA ASP A 119 7.52 -11.25 2.65
C ASP A 119 7.62 -10.65 1.23
N SER A 120 6.64 -10.96 0.38
CA SER A 120 6.52 -10.39 -0.96
C SER A 120 6.40 -8.86 -0.89
N VAL A 121 5.60 -8.32 0.03
CA VAL A 121 5.39 -6.88 0.21
C VAL A 121 6.67 -6.18 0.68
N ALA A 122 7.37 -6.74 1.67
CA ALA A 122 8.67 -6.24 2.12
C ALA A 122 9.69 -6.24 0.98
N ASN A 123 9.69 -7.29 0.15
CA ASN A 123 10.51 -7.36 -1.04
C ASN A 123 10.14 -6.29 -2.09
N GLN A 124 8.85 -5.99 -2.29
CA GLN A 124 8.42 -4.91 -3.18
C GLN A 124 8.93 -3.55 -2.68
N PHE A 125 8.79 -3.24 -1.38
CA PHE A 125 9.38 -2.02 -0.81
C PHE A 125 10.90 -1.94 -1.06
N ARG A 126 11.61 -3.05 -0.85
CA ARG A 126 13.05 -3.13 -1.12
C ARG A 126 13.39 -2.81 -2.58
N VAL A 127 12.68 -3.42 -3.52
CA VAL A 127 12.91 -3.22 -4.96
C VAL A 127 12.62 -1.78 -5.35
N LEU A 128 11.48 -1.23 -4.92
CA LEU A 128 11.07 0.13 -5.23
C LEU A 128 12.02 1.17 -4.63
N CYS A 129 12.44 1.03 -3.37
CA CYS A 129 13.41 1.95 -2.78
C CYS A 129 14.80 1.87 -3.42
N ARG A 130 15.21 0.69 -3.92
CA ARG A 130 16.43 0.58 -4.73
C ARG A 130 16.30 1.27 -6.09
N ALA A 131 15.13 1.18 -6.73
CA ALA A 131 14.86 1.92 -7.96
C ALA A 131 14.88 3.44 -7.74
N LEU A 132 14.29 3.92 -6.63
CA LEU A 132 14.41 5.33 -6.22
C LEU A 132 15.89 5.73 -6.04
N SER A 133 16.66 4.93 -5.30
CA SER A 133 18.09 5.19 -5.10
C SER A 133 18.85 5.23 -6.42
N ALA A 134 18.60 4.30 -7.34
CA ALA A 134 19.25 4.25 -8.64
C ALA A 134 18.95 5.49 -9.47
N ALA A 135 17.68 5.91 -9.54
CA ALA A 135 17.26 7.09 -10.28
C ALA A 135 17.85 8.39 -9.71
N LEU A 136 17.99 8.50 -8.39
CA LEU A 136 18.64 9.63 -7.73
C LEU A 136 20.17 9.63 -7.94
N ASP A 137 20.81 8.46 -7.92
CA ASP A 137 22.27 8.32 -8.08
C ASP A 137 22.76 8.71 -9.48
N VAL A 138 21.94 8.47 -10.50
CA VAL A 138 22.24 8.87 -11.89
C VAL A 138 21.80 10.31 -12.21
N LEU A 139 21.06 10.96 -11.31
CA LEU A 139 20.69 12.37 -11.47
C LEU A 139 21.97 13.21 -11.35
N PRO A 140 22.40 13.93 -12.39
CA PRO A 140 23.69 14.62 -12.36
C PRO A 140 23.56 15.98 -11.63
N PRO A 141 23.98 16.13 -10.36
CA PRO A 141 23.77 17.37 -9.62
C PRO A 141 24.62 18.52 -10.15
N GLY A 142 25.73 18.22 -10.85
CA GLY A 142 26.57 19.22 -11.50
C GLY A 142 25.94 19.85 -12.75
N LEU A 143 24.89 19.24 -13.30
CA LEU A 143 24.13 19.81 -14.42
C LEU A 143 22.92 20.63 -13.95
N LEU A 144 22.64 20.62 -12.64
CA LEU A 144 21.62 21.44 -12.01
C LEU A 144 22.33 22.61 -11.33
N ASP A 145 21.95 23.85 -11.66
CA ASP A 145 22.44 25.05 -10.98
C ASP A 145 21.74 25.20 -9.62
N VAL A 146 22.03 24.25 -8.72
CA VAL A 146 21.41 24.12 -7.40
C VAL A 146 22.43 24.40 -6.28
N PRO A 147 21.98 24.94 -5.14
CA PRO A 147 22.85 25.21 -4.00
C PRO A 147 23.50 23.93 -3.46
N SER A 148 24.61 24.08 -2.74
CA SER A 148 25.34 22.98 -2.08
C SER A 148 24.43 22.10 -1.23
N GLU A 149 23.50 22.72 -0.52
CA GLU A 149 22.53 22.12 0.39
C GLU A 149 21.60 21.15 -0.35
N ALA A 150 21.18 21.49 -1.58
CA ALA A 150 20.36 20.61 -2.41
C ALA A 150 21.15 19.39 -2.90
N LYS A 151 22.46 19.54 -3.14
CA LYS A 151 23.35 18.43 -3.52
C LYS A 151 23.58 17.49 -2.34
N GLU A 152 23.83 18.04 -1.15
CA GLU A 152 23.93 17.26 0.09
C GLU A 152 22.63 16.52 0.40
N LEU A 153 21.47 17.17 0.19
CA LEU A 153 20.17 16.52 0.35
C LEU A 153 19.99 15.35 -0.63
N LEU A 154 20.38 15.52 -1.89
CA LEU A 154 20.35 14.46 -2.91
C LEU A 154 21.22 13.26 -2.50
N GLU A 155 22.45 13.51 -2.07
CA GLU A 155 23.35 12.45 -1.60
C GLU A 155 22.79 11.72 -0.38
N LEU A 156 22.24 12.48 0.58
CA LEU A 156 21.62 11.95 1.78
C LEU A 156 20.44 11.03 1.44
N VAL A 157 19.49 11.49 0.63
CA VAL A 157 18.30 10.70 0.29
C VAL A 157 18.65 9.48 -0.55
N THR A 158 19.62 9.60 -1.47
CA THR A 158 20.15 8.48 -2.26
C THR A 158 20.74 7.39 -1.36
N SER A 159 21.55 7.80 -0.37
CA SER A 159 22.17 6.91 0.62
C SER A 159 21.12 6.26 1.53
N GLN A 160 20.11 7.01 1.98
CA GLN A 160 19.01 6.48 2.79
C GLN A 160 18.19 5.43 2.03
N ALA A 161 17.82 5.72 0.78
CA ALA A 161 17.09 4.79 -0.06
C ALA A 161 17.89 3.49 -0.33
N ARG A 162 19.21 3.61 -0.53
CA ARG A 162 20.12 2.47 -0.77
C ARG A 162 20.30 1.57 0.45
N LYS A 163 20.52 2.18 1.62
CA LYS A 163 20.89 1.47 2.86
C LYS A 163 19.70 0.96 3.65
N SER A 164 18.50 1.43 3.33
CA SER A 164 17.27 1.02 4.01
C SER A 164 17.03 -0.49 3.86
N ARG A 165 16.88 -1.16 5.00
CA ARG A 165 16.50 -2.58 5.07
C ARG A 165 14.98 -2.69 5.14
N PHE A 166 14.41 -3.58 4.34
CA PHE A 166 12.98 -3.87 4.33
C PHE A 166 12.84 -5.36 4.60
N GLU A 167 12.21 -5.67 5.72
CA GLU A 167 12.11 -7.01 6.32
C GLU A 167 10.69 -7.16 6.83
N VAL A 168 10.23 -8.40 7.00
CA VAL A 168 8.91 -8.67 7.60
C VAL A 168 8.94 -8.20 9.04
N ASP A 169 7.86 -7.56 9.49
CA ASP A 169 7.76 -7.15 10.89
C ASP A 169 7.69 -8.40 11.79
N PRO A 170 8.46 -8.49 12.89
CA PRO A 170 8.36 -9.62 13.81
C PRO A 170 6.95 -9.88 14.32
N ASP A 171 6.10 -8.85 14.38
CA ASP A 171 4.71 -8.98 14.79
C ASP A 171 3.87 -9.60 13.66
N ASP A 172 4.12 -9.21 12.41
CA ASP A 172 3.54 -9.82 11.21
C ASP A 172 3.94 -11.30 11.13
N GLU A 173 5.21 -11.64 11.38
CA GLU A 173 5.68 -13.03 11.39
C GLU A 173 4.96 -13.90 12.44
N ARG A 174 4.67 -13.34 13.62
CA ARG A 174 3.93 -14.07 14.67
C ARG A 174 2.50 -14.30 14.24
N ALA A 175 1.83 -13.28 13.72
CA ALA A 175 0.45 -13.42 13.23
C ALA A 175 0.34 -14.40 12.04
N ILE A 176 1.32 -14.40 11.12
CA ILE A 176 1.41 -15.37 10.04
C ILE A 176 1.49 -16.81 10.58
N LYS A 177 2.31 -17.04 11.61
CA LYS A 177 2.42 -18.36 12.27
C LYS A 177 1.10 -18.77 12.91
N ASP A 178 0.43 -17.85 13.60
CA ASP A 178 -0.90 -18.10 14.19
C ASP A 178 -1.93 -18.51 13.12
N VAL A 179 -1.94 -17.84 11.96
CA VAL A 179 -2.81 -18.23 10.83
C VAL A 179 -2.48 -19.65 10.36
N PHE A 180 -1.20 -19.98 10.14
CA PHE A 180 -0.82 -21.33 9.69
C PHE A 180 -1.18 -22.42 10.72
N LEU A 181 -1.07 -22.14 12.01
CA LEU A 181 -1.49 -23.07 13.06
C LEU A 181 -3.01 -23.34 12.98
N ILE A 182 -3.82 -22.30 12.80
CA ILE A 182 -5.28 -22.43 12.65
C ILE A 182 -5.63 -23.22 11.38
N LEU A 183 -4.99 -22.91 10.26
CA LEU A 183 -5.22 -23.64 9.01
C LEU A 183 -4.88 -25.13 9.15
N ASN A 184 -3.78 -25.46 9.82
CA ASN A 184 -3.40 -26.84 10.10
C ASN A 184 -4.41 -27.56 11.00
N LEU A 185 -5.05 -26.87 11.96
CA LEU A 185 -6.13 -27.46 12.75
C LEU A 185 -7.34 -27.84 11.88
N PHE A 186 -7.74 -26.97 10.95
CA PHE A 186 -8.82 -27.28 10.00
C PHE A 186 -8.48 -28.48 9.11
N GLU A 187 -7.24 -28.56 8.60
CA GLU A 187 -6.79 -29.69 7.79
C GLU A 187 -6.87 -31.03 8.56
N ASN A 188 -6.67 -30.99 9.88
CA ASN A 188 -6.77 -32.15 10.77
C ASN A 188 -8.20 -32.36 11.35
N GLY A 189 -9.20 -31.59 10.90
CA GLY A 189 -10.58 -31.71 11.39
C GLY A 189 -10.79 -31.26 12.83
N VAL A 190 -9.87 -30.45 13.37
CA VAL A 190 -9.93 -29.92 14.73
C VAL A 190 -10.48 -28.50 14.72
N PHE A 191 -11.42 -28.21 15.62
CA PHE A 191 -11.94 -26.86 15.79
C PHE A 191 -10.90 -25.98 16.53
N PRO A 192 -10.49 -24.84 15.96
CA PRO A 192 -9.57 -23.91 16.63
C PRO A 192 -10.26 -23.18 17.79
N ASP A 193 -9.48 -22.86 18.82
CA ASP A 193 -9.96 -22.11 19.97
C ASP A 193 -10.37 -20.69 19.59
N ARG A 194 -11.49 -20.24 20.15
CA ARG A 194 -12.07 -18.91 19.86
C ARG A 194 -11.08 -17.78 20.16
N SER A 195 -10.23 -17.94 21.18
CA SER A 195 -9.19 -16.97 21.55
C SER A 195 -8.08 -16.83 20.51
N ASP A 196 -7.67 -17.91 19.87
CA ASP A 196 -6.61 -17.87 18.84
C ASP A 196 -7.10 -17.18 17.58
N ILE A 197 -8.34 -17.46 17.17
CA ILE A 197 -8.99 -16.75 16.05
C ILE A 197 -9.09 -15.26 16.37
N LYS A 198 -9.55 -14.92 17.58
CA LYS A 198 -9.67 -13.54 18.01
C LYS A 198 -8.32 -12.81 18.01
N ARG A 199 -7.24 -13.47 18.44
CA ARG A 199 -5.88 -12.91 18.41
C ARG A 199 -5.47 -12.50 17.00
N VAL A 200 -5.71 -13.35 16.00
CA VAL A 200 -5.42 -13.04 14.59
C VAL A 200 -6.29 -11.89 14.09
N LEU A 201 -7.60 -11.94 14.31
CA LEU A 201 -8.52 -10.89 13.84
C LEU A 201 -8.23 -9.53 14.47
N ASP A 202 -7.96 -9.49 15.78
CA ASP A 202 -7.61 -8.26 16.50
C ASP A 202 -6.30 -7.68 15.95
N TYR A 203 -5.31 -8.52 15.63
CA TYR A 203 -4.04 -8.10 15.04
C TYR A 203 -4.23 -7.42 13.67
N ILE A 204 -4.97 -8.05 12.76
CA ILE A 204 -5.25 -7.47 11.44
C ILE A 204 -6.30 -6.34 11.50
N GLY A 205 -6.95 -6.13 12.65
CA GLY A 205 -7.93 -5.08 12.89
C GLY A 205 -9.35 -5.41 12.42
N VAL A 206 -9.70 -6.68 12.21
CA VAL A 206 -11.05 -7.12 11.88
C VAL A 206 -11.87 -7.19 13.16
N GLN A 207 -12.75 -6.21 13.37
CA GLN A 207 -13.50 -6.05 14.62
C GLN A 207 -15.00 -6.33 14.49
N GLN A 208 -15.51 -6.35 13.26
CA GLN A 208 -16.93 -6.43 12.96
C GLN A 208 -17.23 -7.56 11.98
N TRP A 209 -18.47 -8.04 11.97
CA TRP A 209 -18.94 -9.02 11.00
C TRP A 209 -18.74 -8.49 9.58
N SER A 210 -19.02 -7.20 9.38
CA SER A 210 -18.92 -6.54 8.07
C SER A 210 -17.48 -6.49 7.55
N ASP A 211 -16.49 -6.31 8.42
CA ASP A 211 -15.07 -6.34 8.06
C ASP A 211 -14.62 -7.73 7.66
N CYS A 212 -14.98 -8.74 8.45
CA CYS A 212 -14.69 -10.14 8.15
C CYS A 212 -15.30 -10.54 6.80
N ASN A 213 -16.51 -10.07 6.52
CA ASN A 213 -17.20 -10.30 5.24
C ASN A 213 -16.53 -9.60 4.05
N LYS A 214 -15.90 -8.43 4.23
CA LYS A 214 -15.11 -7.77 3.17
C LYS A 214 -13.92 -8.65 2.77
N GLU A 215 -13.21 -9.19 3.75
CA GLU A 215 -12.05 -10.08 3.53
C GLU A 215 -12.46 -11.35 2.76
N VAL A 216 -13.59 -11.98 3.14
CA VAL A 216 -14.13 -13.14 2.39
C VAL A 216 -14.39 -12.79 0.93
N LYS A 217 -15.03 -11.65 0.65
CA LYS A 217 -15.33 -11.22 -0.73
C LYS A 217 -14.08 -10.93 -1.56
N LEU A 218 -13.04 -10.36 -0.93
CA LEU A 218 -11.78 -10.13 -1.63
C LEU A 218 -11.07 -11.44 -1.97
N LEU A 219 -11.03 -12.39 -1.04
CA LEU A 219 -10.44 -13.70 -1.28
C LEU A 219 -11.17 -14.46 -2.38
N ASP A 220 -12.51 -14.41 -2.39
CA ASP A 220 -13.36 -15.00 -3.43
C ASP A 220 -13.04 -14.39 -4.81
N ALA A 221 -12.98 -13.06 -4.90
CA ALA A 221 -12.62 -12.36 -6.14
C ALA A 221 -11.20 -12.70 -6.64
N GLU A 222 -10.21 -12.84 -5.76
CA GLU A 222 -8.85 -13.26 -6.15
C GLU A 222 -8.81 -14.72 -6.63
N ILE A 223 -9.64 -15.61 -6.06
CA ILE A 223 -9.78 -17.00 -6.53
C ILE A 223 -10.39 -17.03 -7.95
N GLU A 224 -11.45 -16.26 -8.19
CA GLU A 224 -12.11 -16.19 -9.50
C GLU A 224 -11.16 -15.70 -10.61
N LEU A 225 -10.30 -14.71 -10.29
CA LEU A 225 -9.33 -14.17 -11.24
C LEU A 225 -8.26 -15.17 -11.67
N ASP A 226 -7.91 -16.14 -10.81
CA ASP A 226 -6.88 -17.13 -11.09
C ASP A 226 -7.43 -18.48 -11.57
N TYR A 227 -8.74 -18.67 -11.58
CA TYR A 227 -9.41 -19.95 -11.85
C TYR A 227 -8.97 -20.64 -13.16
N SER A 228 -8.57 -19.87 -14.18
CA SER A 228 -8.12 -20.40 -15.48
C SER A 228 -6.61 -20.61 -15.60
N ASN A 229 -5.82 -20.39 -14.54
CA ASN A 229 -4.37 -20.47 -14.56
C ASN A 229 -3.85 -21.66 -13.73
N GLU A 230 -3.62 -22.80 -14.40
CA GLU A 230 -3.12 -24.04 -13.78
C GLU A 230 -1.80 -23.86 -13.00
N GLU A 231 -0.95 -22.91 -13.39
CA GLU A 231 0.32 -22.63 -12.68
C GLU A 231 0.08 -22.05 -11.28
N LYS A 232 -1.09 -21.44 -11.05
CA LYS A 232 -1.49 -20.81 -9.79
C LYS A 232 -2.34 -21.69 -8.88
N ARG A 233 -2.49 -22.98 -9.21
CA ARG A 233 -3.34 -23.91 -8.43
C ARG A 233 -3.00 -23.96 -6.94
N ARG A 234 -1.72 -23.88 -6.58
CA ARG A 234 -1.27 -23.84 -5.17
C ARG A 234 -1.66 -22.55 -4.45
N GLU A 235 -1.65 -21.43 -5.15
CA GLU A 235 -2.09 -20.15 -4.61
C GLU A 235 -3.61 -20.13 -4.42
N MET A 236 -4.36 -20.70 -5.37
CA MET A 236 -5.81 -20.86 -5.24
C MET A 236 -6.22 -21.74 -4.05
N SER A 237 -5.54 -22.87 -3.83
CA SER A 237 -5.82 -23.71 -2.65
C SER A 237 -5.55 -22.96 -1.35
N PHE A 238 -4.47 -22.16 -1.32
CA PHE A 238 -4.15 -21.36 -0.15
C PHE A 238 -5.16 -20.24 0.09
N LEU A 239 -5.57 -19.51 -0.95
CA LEU A 239 -6.64 -18.52 -0.89
C LEU A 239 -7.96 -19.13 -0.41
N SER A 240 -8.29 -20.34 -0.89
CA SER A 240 -9.49 -21.07 -0.46
C SER A 240 -9.43 -21.42 1.03
N SER A 241 -8.28 -21.84 1.54
CA SER A 241 -8.08 -22.10 2.98
C SER A 241 -8.23 -20.82 3.81
N LEU A 242 -7.69 -19.68 3.34
CA LEU A 242 -7.88 -18.38 3.99
C LEU A 242 -9.35 -17.94 3.97
N MET A 243 -10.06 -18.15 2.86
CA MET A 243 -11.48 -17.83 2.73
C MET A 243 -12.32 -18.69 3.68
N GLY A 244 -11.99 -19.98 3.81
CA GLY A 244 -12.58 -20.88 4.78
C GLY A 244 -12.36 -20.41 6.21
N PHE A 245 -11.12 -20.02 6.55
CA PHE A 245 -10.79 -19.44 7.86
C PHE A 245 -11.62 -18.18 8.17
N MET A 246 -11.70 -17.24 7.24
CA MET A 246 -12.49 -16.01 7.45
C MET A 246 -13.98 -16.31 7.54
N SER A 247 -14.49 -17.24 6.74
CA SER A 247 -15.89 -17.67 6.79
C SER A 247 -16.24 -18.32 8.13
N TYR A 248 -15.36 -19.18 8.67
CA TYR A 248 -15.53 -19.79 9.99
C TYR A 248 -15.48 -18.72 11.10
N SER A 249 -14.47 -17.86 11.06
CA SER A 249 -14.29 -16.77 12.03
C SER A 249 -15.52 -15.86 12.09
N ARG A 250 -16.10 -15.56 10.92
CA ARG A 250 -17.31 -14.76 10.78
C ARG A 250 -18.50 -15.34 11.56
N CYS A 251 -18.66 -16.65 11.55
CA CYS A 251 -19.77 -17.35 12.22
C CYS A 251 -19.52 -17.59 13.71
N VAL A 252 -18.26 -17.83 14.10
CA VAL A 252 -17.92 -18.21 15.47
C VAL A 252 -17.69 -17.01 16.38
N LEU A 253 -17.23 -15.87 15.85
CA LEU A 253 -16.88 -14.70 16.65
C LEU A 253 -17.95 -13.62 16.71
N PHE A 254 -18.85 -13.53 15.74
CA PHE A 254 -19.82 -12.44 15.65
C PHE A 254 -21.25 -12.95 15.77
N ASP A 255 -21.94 -12.51 16.82
CA ASP A 255 -23.30 -12.95 17.15
C ASP A 255 -24.39 -12.13 16.42
N SER A 256 -24.02 -11.02 15.78
CA SER A 256 -24.92 -10.13 15.05
C SER A 256 -24.28 -9.59 13.77
N ILE A 257 -25.09 -9.37 12.73
CA ILE A 257 -24.68 -8.65 11.53
C ILE A 257 -24.78 -7.16 11.81
N ASP A 258 -23.66 -6.45 11.72
CA ASP A 258 -23.63 -4.99 11.83
C ASP A 258 -24.34 -4.38 10.60
N THR A 259 -25.64 -4.11 10.71
CA THR A 259 -26.34 -3.31 9.71
C THR A 259 -25.82 -1.90 9.81
N LYS A 260 -25.14 -1.40 8.78
CA LYS A 260 -24.84 0.04 8.66
C LYS A 260 -26.17 0.79 8.57
N SER A 261 -26.73 1.18 9.72
CA SER A 261 -27.84 2.12 9.76
C SER A 261 -27.33 3.46 9.21
N PRO A 262 -27.91 3.98 8.11
CA PRO A 262 -27.58 5.32 7.68
C PRO A 262 -28.18 6.29 8.71
N ASN A 263 -27.31 6.91 9.52
CA ASN A 263 -27.57 8.09 10.36
C ASN A 263 -28.91 8.13 11.13
N ASN A 264 -28.90 7.77 12.40
CA ASN A 264 -29.74 8.47 13.38
C ASN A 264 -28.99 9.73 13.84
N SER A 265 -29.09 10.79 13.03
CA SER A 265 -28.92 12.15 13.57
C SER A 265 -30.08 12.40 14.51
N SER A 266 -29.84 12.34 15.82
CA SER A 266 -30.78 12.80 16.82
C SER A 266 -30.99 14.31 16.64
N PHE A 267 -32.03 14.67 15.90
CA PHE A 267 -32.64 15.99 16.00
C PHE A 267 -33.26 16.08 17.39
N ILE A 268 -32.60 16.78 18.30
CA ILE A 268 -33.26 17.32 19.48
C ILE A 268 -34.23 18.37 18.96
N VAL A 269 -35.52 18.07 19.11
CA VAL A 269 -36.60 19.02 18.85
C VAL A 269 -36.71 19.89 20.10
N ASP A 270 -36.16 21.10 20.05
CA ASP A 270 -36.49 22.14 21.03
C ASP A 270 -37.93 22.60 20.76
N ALA A 271 -38.84 22.16 21.63
CA ALA A 271 -40.18 22.70 21.74
C ALA A 271 -40.48 22.99 23.21
N ALA A 272 -40.36 24.26 23.60
CA ALA A 272 -41.35 24.95 24.44
C ALA A 272 -40.91 26.41 24.68
N ALA A 273 -41.55 27.32 23.97
CA ALA A 273 -41.80 28.67 24.47
C ALA A 273 -42.93 28.64 25.51
N SER A 274 -42.83 29.53 26.51
CA SER A 274 -43.87 30.12 27.38
C SER A 274 -43.56 30.02 28.88
N CYS A 275 -42.87 31.05 29.38
CA CYS A 275 -43.32 31.96 30.44
C CYS A 275 -42.32 33.11 30.55
#